data_AF-A0A8E2F4Q2-F1
#
_entry.id   AF-A0A8E2F4Q2-F1
#
_cell.length_a   1.000
_cell.length_b   1.000
_cell.length_c   1.000
_cell.angle_alpha   90.00
_cell.angle_beta   90.00
_cell.angle_gamma   90.00
#
_symmetry.space_group_name_H-M   'P 1'
#
loop_
_entity.id
_entity.type
_entity.pdbx_description
1 polymer ?
#
loop_
_entity_poly.entity_id
_entity_poly.type
_entity_poly.pdbx_seq_one_letter_code
_entity_poly.pdbx_strand_id
1 'polypeptide(L)'
;DCLEGIDAIPVHGYQVIYYGEPVQIPYPKDSSGKRPEGRSFHHGRFIQKLREAAMNTPNVTVVETTVTDVVKNGWNGQVLGVMCETNKEKDYYFGSLTLIADGYASKFRKAYSPHTPQIRSKFWGLELIDAELPTPNHGHVILSAGPPILLYQIGTHETRALIDIPEHLASAAPAAGGVKNHLQNVVLPTLPAAVRPSFAAAVAAGRFRSMPNSFLPPATQRTPGLILLGDAMNMRHPLTGGGMTVGFSDVVLLAGLLAPERVPALEDTGAVGRQMRGFHWRRKAGAAVINILAMALYSLFAADDDHLKTLQLGCFRYFQLGGACVDEPVGLLGGIVRRPFVLFYHFFAVALYAIWLRILAAPLVKKPWVVLVQGPAVLVKAARVIGPYMVSEVRV
;
A
#
# COMPACT_ATOMS: atom_id res chain seq x y z
N ASP A 1 -6.28 21.09 7.01
CA ASP A 1 -6.26 22.09 5.91
C ASP A 1 -6.34 21.43 4.54
N CYS A 2 -5.29 20.75 4.04
CA CYS A 2 -5.33 20.17 2.68
C CYS A 2 -6.37 19.05 2.47
N LEU A 3 -6.96 18.54 3.54
CA LEU A 3 -8.04 17.54 3.53
C LEU A 3 -9.43 18.15 3.65
N GLU A 4 -9.52 19.46 3.84
CA GLU A 4 -10.78 20.19 4.02
C GLU A 4 -11.30 20.71 2.67
N GLY A 5 -12.63 20.78 2.53
CA GLY A 5 -13.28 21.33 1.33
C GLY A 5 -13.07 20.52 0.05
N ILE A 6 -12.68 19.24 0.16
CA ILE A 6 -12.49 18.33 -0.98
C ILE A 6 -13.50 17.18 -1.02
N ASP A 7 -14.54 17.24 -0.17
CA ASP A 7 -15.52 16.16 0.02
C ASP A 7 -14.84 14.86 0.49
N ALA A 8 -13.87 15.00 1.41
CA ALA A 8 -13.21 13.87 2.02
C ALA A 8 -14.14 13.20 3.04
N ILE A 9 -14.15 11.88 3.04
CA ILE A 9 -14.96 11.08 3.95
C ILE A 9 -14.13 10.65 5.15
N PRO A 10 -14.62 10.84 6.38
CA PRO A 10 -13.96 10.30 7.57
C PRO A 10 -14.08 8.78 7.57
N VAL A 11 -12.99 8.10 7.95
CA VAL A 11 -12.92 6.65 8.02
C VAL A 11 -12.60 6.24 9.46
N HIS A 12 -13.44 5.43 10.07
CA HIS A 12 -13.30 5.03 11.48
C HIS A 12 -12.73 3.61 11.67
N GLY A 13 -12.52 2.89 10.56
CA GLY A 13 -11.92 1.57 10.55
C GLY A 13 -12.25 0.81 9.28
N TYR A 14 -12.29 -0.51 9.40
CA TYR A 14 -12.59 -1.42 8.31
C TYR A 14 -13.68 -2.42 8.66
N GLN A 15 -14.31 -2.99 7.65
CA GLN A 15 -15.13 -4.19 7.76
C GLN A 15 -14.56 -5.25 6.82
N VAL A 16 -14.20 -6.41 7.37
CA VAL A 16 -13.78 -7.57 6.56
C VAL A 16 -14.98 -8.48 6.43
N ILE A 17 -15.33 -8.85 5.20
CA ILE A 17 -16.47 -9.74 4.89
C ILE A 17 -15.90 -11.02 4.29
N TYR A 18 -15.92 -12.11 5.05
CA TYR A 18 -15.40 -13.42 4.64
C TYR A 18 -16.57 -14.34 4.26
N TYR A 19 -16.72 -14.65 2.98
CA TYR A 19 -17.81 -15.49 2.46
C TYR A 19 -19.21 -15.05 2.96
N GLY A 20 -19.42 -13.73 3.04
CA GLY A 20 -20.67 -13.12 3.53
C GLY A 20 -20.71 -12.88 5.04
N GLU A 21 -19.77 -13.41 5.82
CA GLU A 21 -19.67 -13.19 7.26
C GLU A 21 -18.85 -11.92 7.59
N PRO A 22 -19.42 -10.90 8.24
CA PRO A 22 -18.71 -9.66 8.54
C PRO A 22 -17.96 -9.70 9.88
N VAL A 23 -16.84 -8.98 9.95
CA VAL A 23 -16.18 -8.57 11.19
C VAL A 23 -15.79 -7.09 11.09
N GLN A 24 -16.12 -6.31 12.12
CA GLN A 24 -15.76 -4.89 12.21
C GLN A 24 -14.39 -4.75 12.88
N ILE A 25 -13.56 -3.87 12.32
CA ILE A 25 -12.18 -3.62 12.71
C ILE A 25 -12.02 -2.09 12.88
N PRO A 26 -12.48 -1.52 14.00
CA PRO A 26 -12.35 -0.09 14.27
C PRO A 26 -10.88 0.31 14.49
N TYR A 27 -10.49 1.53 14.17
CA TYR A 27 -9.16 2.05 14.52
C TYR A 27 -8.93 2.04 16.03
N PRO A 28 -7.72 1.71 16.52
CA PRO A 28 -7.50 1.44 17.94
C PRO A 28 -7.60 2.71 18.76
N LYS A 29 -8.03 2.62 20.02
CA LYS A 29 -8.03 3.80 20.92
C LYS A 29 -6.59 4.22 21.23
N ASP A 30 -6.34 5.52 21.25
CA ASP A 30 -5.10 6.10 21.75
C ASP A 30 -5.06 6.10 23.29
N SER A 31 -3.97 6.61 23.88
CA SER A 31 -3.80 6.70 25.34
C SER A 31 -4.82 7.60 26.03
N SER A 32 -5.51 8.49 25.28
CA SER A 32 -6.60 9.33 25.78
C SER A 32 -7.97 8.65 25.66
N GLY A 33 -8.03 7.45 25.09
CA GLY A 33 -9.26 6.71 24.83
C GLY A 33 -10.00 7.14 23.55
N LYS A 34 -9.45 8.09 22.77
CA LYS A 34 -10.02 8.56 21.51
C LYS A 34 -9.55 7.66 20.36
N ARG A 35 -10.42 7.39 19.39
CA ARG A 35 -10.04 6.66 18.18
C ARG A 35 -9.49 7.65 17.14
N PRO A 36 -8.31 7.41 16.55
CA PRO A 36 -7.86 8.17 15.40
C PRO A 36 -8.73 7.85 14.19
N GLU A 37 -8.64 8.72 13.19
CA GLU A 37 -9.52 8.70 12.03
C GLU A 37 -8.70 8.76 10.75
N GLY A 38 -9.08 7.94 9.78
CA GLY A 38 -8.57 7.99 8.41
C GLY A 38 -9.33 9.00 7.56
N ARG A 39 -8.85 9.22 6.34
CA ARG A 39 -9.53 10.03 5.32
C ARG A 39 -9.49 9.30 4.00
N SER A 40 -10.62 9.23 3.33
CA SER A 40 -10.73 8.81 1.93
C SER A 40 -11.28 9.96 1.09
N PHE A 41 -10.78 10.10 -0.13
CA PHE A 41 -11.04 11.27 -0.96
C PHE A 41 -10.71 11.00 -2.42
N HIS A 42 -11.22 11.85 -3.32
CA HIS A 42 -10.72 11.93 -4.69
C HIS A 42 -9.26 12.40 -4.70
N HIS A 43 -8.36 11.52 -5.16
CA HIS A 43 -6.91 11.79 -5.20
C HIS A 43 -6.57 13.12 -5.88
N GLY A 44 -7.19 13.43 -7.02
CA GLY A 44 -6.93 14.68 -7.75
C GLY A 44 -7.21 15.94 -6.94
N ARG A 45 -8.31 15.96 -6.16
CA ARG A 45 -8.66 17.12 -5.31
C ARG A 45 -7.62 17.34 -4.21
N PHE A 46 -7.19 16.26 -3.57
CA PHE A 46 -6.14 16.32 -2.55
C PHE A 46 -4.79 16.79 -3.10
N ILE A 47 -4.38 16.29 -4.27
CA ILE A 47 -3.14 16.74 -4.92
C ILE A 47 -3.19 18.23 -5.27
N GLN A 48 -4.34 18.76 -5.73
CA GLN A 48 -4.45 20.19 -5.99
C GLN A 48 -4.34 21.02 -4.70
N LYS A 49 -4.95 20.57 -3.58
CA LYS A 49 -4.75 21.23 -2.29
C LYS A 49 -3.29 21.25 -1.83
N LEU A 50 -2.55 20.16 -2.04
CA LEU A 50 -1.12 20.12 -1.74
C LEU A 50 -0.31 21.08 -2.63
N ARG A 51 -0.66 21.17 -3.93
CA ARG A 51 -0.02 22.12 -4.86
C ARG A 51 -0.32 23.56 -4.49
N GLU A 52 -1.57 23.89 -4.17
CA GLU A 52 -1.98 25.22 -3.67
C GLU A 52 -1.17 25.60 -2.43
N ALA A 53 -1.06 24.70 -1.45
CA ALA A 53 -0.27 24.95 -0.24
C ALA A 53 1.23 25.17 -0.55
N ALA A 54 1.80 24.39 -1.46
CA ALA A 54 3.20 24.55 -1.88
C ALA A 54 3.42 25.89 -2.61
N MET A 55 2.54 26.25 -3.55
CA MET A 55 2.63 27.52 -4.29
C MET A 55 2.48 28.76 -3.41
N ASN A 56 1.76 28.65 -2.29
CA ASN A 56 1.59 29.73 -1.32
C ASN A 56 2.79 29.87 -0.35
N THR A 57 3.83 29.04 -0.50
CA THR A 57 5.03 29.11 0.35
C THR A 57 6.06 30.05 -0.30
N PRO A 58 6.57 31.09 0.40
CA PRO A 58 7.42 32.14 -0.21
C PRO A 58 8.68 31.65 -0.93
N ASN A 59 9.25 30.53 -0.49
CA ASN A 59 10.51 29.98 -1.03
C ASN A 59 10.28 28.84 -2.03
N VAL A 60 9.08 28.72 -2.59
CA VAL A 60 8.73 27.66 -3.55
C VAL A 60 8.36 28.29 -4.89
N THR A 61 9.14 27.96 -5.93
CA THR A 61 8.82 28.29 -7.31
C THR A 61 8.32 27.05 -8.01
N VAL A 62 7.12 27.12 -8.61
CA VAL A 62 6.55 26.02 -9.40
C VAL A 62 6.70 26.33 -10.88
N VAL A 63 7.19 25.34 -11.62
CA VAL A 63 7.37 25.41 -13.08
C VAL A 63 6.63 24.24 -13.71
N GLU A 64 5.78 24.53 -14.69
CA GLU A 64 5.13 23.50 -15.50
C GLU A 64 6.04 23.11 -16.67
N THR A 65 6.77 22.00 -16.51
CA THR A 65 7.69 21.47 -17.53
C THR A 65 7.84 19.95 -17.39
N THR A 66 8.35 19.29 -18.43
CA THR A 66 8.63 17.84 -18.40
C THR A 66 10.13 17.59 -18.25
N VAL A 67 10.54 17.03 -17.11
CA VAL A 67 11.93 16.58 -16.92
C VAL A 67 12.22 15.40 -17.85
N THR A 68 13.29 15.51 -18.65
CA THR A 68 13.70 14.50 -19.63
C THR A 68 14.96 13.76 -19.22
N ASP A 69 15.92 14.43 -18.58
CA ASP A 69 17.15 13.83 -18.02
C ASP A 69 17.66 14.63 -16.82
N VAL A 70 18.69 14.12 -16.14
CA VAL A 70 19.45 14.88 -15.13
C VAL A 70 20.72 15.47 -15.74
N VAL A 71 21.18 16.60 -15.19
CA VAL A 71 22.48 17.17 -15.56
C VAL A 71 23.56 16.59 -14.64
N LYS A 72 24.63 16.03 -15.21
CA LYS A 72 25.72 15.40 -14.46
C LYS A 72 27.05 16.11 -14.69
N ASN A 73 27.85 16.19 -13.64
CA ASN A 73 29.26 16.53 -13.76
C ASN A 73 30.02 15.34 -14.39
N GLY A 74 30.67 15.59 -15.53
CA GLY A 74 31.41 14.56 -16.28
C GLY A 74 32.63 13.97 -15.56
N TRP A 75 33.17 14.66 -14.55
CA TRP A 75 34.37 14.23 -13.82
C TRP A 75 34.08 13.33 -12.63
N ASN A 76 33.03 13.65 -11.86
CA ASN A 76 32.73 12.97 -10.59
C ASN A 76 31.34 12.32 -10.53
N GLY A 77 30.52 12.45 -11.59
CA GLY A 77 29.19 11.85 -11.69
C GLY A 77 28.13 12.48 -10.78
N GLN A 78 28.43 13.60 -10.11
CA GLN A 78 27.48 14.34 -9.29
C GLN A 78 26.34 14.90 -10.15
N VAL A 79 25.10 14.81 -9.64
CA VAL A 79 23.95 15.47 -10.25
C VAL A 79 23.94 16.94 -9.87
N LEU A 80 23.82 17.82 -10.87
CA LEU A 80 23.87 19.27 -10.75
C LEU A 80 22.50 19.93 -11.00
N GLY A 81 21.52 19.16 -11.43
CA GLY A 81 20.21 19.68 -11.81
C GLY A 81 19.45 18.75 -12.74
N VAL A 82 18.52 19.32 -13.49
CA VAL A 82 17.64 18.62 -14.43
C VAL A 82 17.59 19.31 -15.79
N MET A 83 17.52 18.48 -16.83
CA MET A 83 17.19 18.91 -18.19
C MET A 83 15.70 18.68 -18.41
N CYS A 84 15.02 19.69 -18.91
CA CYS A 84 13.58 19.71 -19.10
C CYS A 84 13.23 20.05 -20.55
N GLU A 85 11.97 19.82 -20.89
CA GLU A 85 11.36 20.24 -22.16
C GLU A 85 10.14 21.11 -21.85
N THR A 86 10.22 22.39 -22.22
CA THR A 86 9.15 23.38 -22.08
C THR A 86 8.75 23.83 -23.48
N ASN A 87 7.51 23.60 -23.92
CA ASN A 87 7.05 23.95 -25.27
C ASN A 87 7.92 23.39 -26.43
N LYS A 88 8.47 22.17 -26.26
CA LYS A 88 9.41 21.50 -27.19
C LYS A 88 10.80 22.12 -27.27
N GLU A 89 11.12 23.08 -26.41
CA GLU A 89 12.46 23.65 -26.27
C GLU A 89 13.16 23.08 -25.04
N LYS A 90 14.48 22.93 -25.13
CA LYS A 90 15.30 22.45 -24.02
C LYS A 90 15.44 23.54 -22.98
N ASP A 91 15.21 23.16 -21.73
CA ASP A 91 15.31 24.03 -20.56
C ASP A 91 16.15 23.34 -19.47
N TYR A 92 16.75 24.12 -18.57
CA TYR A 92 17.68 23.61 -17.57
C TYR A 92 17.48 24.28 -16.21
N TYR A 93 17.33 23.47 -15.17
CA TYR A 93 17.23 23.95 -13.79
C TYR A 93 18.34 23.32 -12.98
N PHE A 94 19.21 24.17 -12.42
CA PHE A 94 20.35 23.75 -11.61
C PHE A 94 20.03 23.91 -10.13
N GLY A 95 20.58 23.01 -9.32
CA GLY A 95 20.41 23.05 -7.87
C GLY A 95 21.42 22.15 -7.17
N SER A 96 21.74 22.49 -5.94
CA SER A 96 22.72 21.77 -5.11
C SER A 96 22.25 20.35 -4.75
N LEU A 97 20.94 20.11 -4.81
CA LEU A 97 20.30 18.82 -4.55
C LEU A 97 19.04 18.64 -5.42
N THR A 98 18.99 17.57 -6.20
CA THR A 98 17.82 17.19 -7.02
C THR A 98 17.02 16.08 -6.33
N LEU A 99 15.72 16.30 -6.11
CA LEU A 99 14.80 15.32 -5.54
C LEU A 99 13.88 14.76 -6.62
N ILE A 100 13.99 13.47 -6.91
CA ILE A 100 13.14 12.76 -7.87
C ILE A 100 11.98 12.08 -7.14
N ALA A 101 10.75 12.51 -7.43
CA ALA A 101 9.51 11.99 -6.87
C ALA A 101 8.43 11.76 -7.95
N ASP A 102 8.83 11.26 -9.12
CA ASP A 102 7.98 11.03 -10.32
C ASP A 102 7.09 9.77 -10.25
N GLY A 103 6.95 9.19 -9.05
CA GLY A 103 5.96 8.16 -8.75
C GLY A 103 6.29 6.76 -9.28
N TYR A 104 5.26 5.91 -9.36
CA TYR A 104 5.43 4.48 -9.63
C TYR A 104 6.09 4.20 -11.00
N ALA A 105 5.74 4.99 -12.01
CA ALA A 105 6.25 4.90 -13.37
C ALA A 105 7.54 5.70 -13.60
N SER A 106 8.36 5.87 -12.55
CA SER A 106 9.58 6.66 -12.60
C SER A 106 10.49 6.32 -13.79
N LYS A 107 10.85 7.34 -14.57
CA LYS A 107 11.77 7.21 -15.72
C LYS A 107 13.23 7.12 -15.29
N PHE A 108 13.56 7.72 -14.14
CA PHE A 108 14.93 7.86 -13.65
C PHE A 108 15.39 6.71 -12.75
N ARG A 109 14.44 5.98 -12.13
CA ARG A 109 14.73 4.91 -11.17
C ARG A 109 15.80 3.92 -11.65
N LYS A 110 15.75 3.48 -12.91
CA LYS A 110 16.67 2.45 -13.44
C LYS A 110 18.15 2.88 -13.35
N ALA A 111 18.43 4.18 -13.38
CA ALA A 111 19.79 4.71 -13.28
C ALA A 111 20.30 4.83 -11.82
N TYR A 112 19.41 4.85 -10.82
CA TYR A 112 19.75 5.19 -9.44
C TYR A 112 19.29 4.16 -8.39
N SER A 113 18.55 3.13 -8.80
CA SER A 113 18.14 2.03 -7.94
C SER A 113 18.57 0.69 -8.54
N PRO A 114 19.13 -0.23 -7.74
CA PRO A 114 19.48 -1.57 -8.20
C PRO A 114 18.26 -2.48 -8.40
N HIS A 115 17.05 -2.03 -8.01
CA HIS A 115 15.85 -2.84 -8.00
C HIS A 115 14.85 -2.40 -9.08
N THR A 116 14.23 -3.40 -9.72
CA THR A 116 13.11 -3.21 -10.64
C THR A 116 11.79 -3.57 -9.97
N PRO A 117 10.70 -2.84 -10.26
CA PRO A 117 9.39 -3.17 -9.71
C PRO A 117 8.93 -4.56 -10.19
N GLN A 118 8.43 -5.36 -9.27
CA GLN A 118 7.81 -6.66 -9.54
C GLN A 118 6.29 -6.49 -9.52
N ILE A 119 5.62 -6.72 -10.64
CA ILE A 119 4.17 -6.68 -10.73
C ILE A 119 3.62 -8.01 -10.21
N ARG A 120 2.62 -7.96 -9.32
CA ARG A 120 1.99 -9.15 -8.73
C ARG A 120 0.57 -9.38 -9.25
N SER A 121 -0.16 -8.29 -9.45
CA SER A 121 -1.54 -8.28 -9.94
C SER A 121 -1.87 -6.89 -10.47
N LYS A 122 -3.12 -6.69 -10.91
CA LYS A 122 -3.64 -5.38 -11.30
C LYS A 122 -4.92 -5.08 -10.54
N PHE A 123 -5.03 -3.89 -9.99
CA PHE A 123 -6.31 -3.38 -9.52
C PHE A 123 -7.10 -2.77 -10.67
N TRP A 124 -8.35 -3.18 -10.79
CA TRP A 124 -9.34 -2.56 -11.66
C TRP A 124 -10.26 -1.68 -10.82
N GLY A 125 -10.17 -0.38 -11.05
CA GLY A 125 -10.95 0.63 -10.34
C GLY A 125 -12.27 0.93 -11.04
N LEU A 126 -13.35 0.88 -10.28
CA LEU A 126 -14.67 1.37 -10.64
C LEU A 126 -15.10 2.47 -9.65
N GLU A 127 -15.99 3.32 -10.11
CA GLU A 127 -16.66 4.32 -9.30
C GLU A 127 -18.14 3.99 -9.28
N LEU A 128 -18.66 3.70 -8.09
CA LEU A 128 -20.04 3.39 -7.84
C LEU A 128 -20.73 4.67 -7.35
N ILE A 129 -21.86 5.00 -7.95
CA ILE A 129 -22.64 6.18 -7.60
C ILE A 129 -23.75 5.76 -6.65
N ASP A 130 -23.90 6.49 -5.55
CA ASP A 130 -24.92 6.28 -4.51
C ASP A 130 -24.96 4.83 -4.00
N ALA A 131 -23.77 4.25 -3.82
CA ALA A 131 -23.65 2.87 -3.36
C ALA A 131 -24.01 2.76 -1.87
N GLU A 132 -24.95 1.86 -1.56
CA GLU A 132 -25.30 1.54 -0.18
C GLU A 132 -24.27 0.57 0.41
N LEU A 133 -23.38 1.09 1.26
CA LEU A 133 -22.34 0.33 1.93
C LEU A 133 -22.85 -0.30 3.24
N PRO A 134 -22.51 -1.56 3.56
CA PRO A 134 -22.97 -2.23 4.78
C PRO A 134 -22.61 -1.51 6.08
N THR A 135 -21.41 -0.90 6.14
CA THR A 135 -21.00 -0.05 7.27
C THR A 135 -20.45 1.28 6.72
N PRO A 136 -21.22 2.37 6.75
CA PRO A 136 -20.74 3.69 6.35
C PRO A 136 -19.47 4.10 7.11
N ASN A 137 -18.65 4.96 6.50
CA ASN A 137 -17.38 5.45 7.08
C ASN A 137 -16.36 4.36 7.43
N HIS A 138 -16.44 3.19 6.79
CA HIS A 138 -15.47 2.11 6.93
C HIS A 138 -14.96 1.67 5.55
N GLY A 139 -13.70 1.28 5.48
CA GLY A 139 -13.17 0.55 4.31
C GLY A 139 -13.64 -0.90 4.35
N HIS A 140 -14.06 -1.46 3.23
CA HIS A 140 -14.56 -2.84 3.16
C HIS A 140 -13.56 -3.71 2.43
N VAL A 141 -13.22 -4.85 3.01
CA VAL A 141 -12.40 -5.90 2.38
C VAL A 141 -13.28 -7.13 2.22
N ILE A 142 -13.58 -7.49 0.98
CA ILE A 142 -14.41 -8.65 0.67
C ILE A 142 -13.49 -9.80 0.29
N LEU A 143 -13.56 -10.87 1.07
CA LEU A 143 -12.83 -12.12 0.89
C LEU A 143 -13.82 -13.20 0.45
N SER A 144 -13.58 -13.76 -0.73
CA SER A 144 -14.42 -14.79 -1.35
C SER A 144 -13.54 -15.92 -1.88
N ALA A 145 -14.06 -16.75 -2.79
CA ALA A 145 -13.26 -17.75 -3.48
C ALA A 145 -12.18 -17.14 -4.40
N GLY A 146 -12.32 -15.88 -4.77
CA GLY A 146 -11.38 -15.15 -5.61
C GLY A 146 -10.46 -14.19 -4.82
N PRO A 147 -9.62 -13.42 -5.54
CA PRO A 147 -8.78 -12.38 -4.98
C PRO A 147 -9.60 -11.29 -4.23
N PRO A 148 -8.95 -10.50 -3.35
CA PRO A 148 -9.65 -9.53 -2.52
C PRO A 148 -10.27 -8.38 -3.33
N ILE A 149 -11.43 -7.92 -2.89
CA ILE A 149 -12.10 -6.72 -3.41
C ILE A 149 -12.14 -5.67 -2.31
N LEU A 150 -11.81 -4.43 -2.65
CA LEU A 150 -11.87 -3.29 -1.73
C LEU A 150 -12.99 -2.34 -2.11
N LEU A 151 -13.79 -1.91 -1.14
CA LEU A 151 -14.77 -0.84 -1.32
C LEU A 151 -14.54 0.24 -0.28
N TYR A 152 -14.51 1.50 -0.68
CA TYR A 152 -14.49 2.63 0.25
C TYR A 152 -15.04 3.88 -0.42
N GLN A 153 -15.75 4.67 0.36
CA GLN A 153 -16.32 5.92 -0.09
C GLN A 153 -15.22 6.97 -0.31
N ILE A 154 -15.27 7.75 -1.39
CA ILE A 154 -14.27 8.79 -1.72
C ILE A 154 -14.87 10.19 -1.90
N GLY A 155 -16.19 10.29 -1.87
CA GLY A 155 -16.99 11.51 -1.91
C GLY A 155 -18.40 11.21 -1.39
N THR A 156 -19.24 12.22 -1.24
CA THR A 156 -20.59 12.05 -0.68
C THR A 156 -21.43 11.06 -1.50
N HIS A 157 -21.24 11.00 -2.82
CA HIS A 157 -21.98 10.11 -3.73
C HIS A 157 -21.10 9.00 -4.32
N GLU A 158 -19.79 9.15 -4.29
CA GLU A 158 -18.86 8.29 -5.00
C GLU A 158 -18.20 7.26 -4.06
N THR A 159 -18.36 5.99 -4.42
CA THR A 159 -17.65 4.86 -3.78
C THR A 159 -16.66 4.24 -4.75
N ARG A 160 -15.40 4.13 -4.33
CA ARG A 160 -14.36 3.43 -5.08
C ARG A 160 -14.48 1.94 -4.84
N ALA A 161 -14.56 1.17 -5.92
CA ALA A 161 -14.35 -0.28 -5.89
C ALA A 161 -13.01 -0.62 -6.57
N LEU A 162 -12.15 -1.37 -5.88
CA LEU A 162 -10.90 -1.90 -6.43
C LEU A 162 -10.96 -3.42 -6.44
N ILE A 163 -10.90 -4.01 -7.63
CA ILE A 163 -10.97 -5.47 -7.83
C ILE A 163 -9.57 -5.93 -8.19
N ASP A 164 -8.99 -6.78 -7.33
CA ASP A 164 -7.71 -7.40 -7.63
C ASP A 164 -7.90 -8.49 -8.69
N ILE A 165 -7.15 -8.39 -9.79
CA ILE A 165 -7.11 -9.41 -10.83
C ILE A 165 -5.64 -9.81 -11.04
N PRO A 166 -5.25 -11.01 -10.57
CA PRO A 166 -3.93 -11.59 -10.84
C PRO A 166 -3.69 -11.74 -12.34
N GLU A 167 -2.41 -11.77 -12.72
CA GLU A 167 -2.04 -12.07 -14.11
C GLU A 167 -2.51 -13.47 -14.49
N HIS A 168 -3.00 -13.61 -15.73
CA HIS A 168 -3.48 -14.88 -16.29
C HIS A 168 -4.68 -15.51 -15.57
N LEU A 169 -5.46 -14.74 -14.82
CA LEU A 169 -6.70 -15.25 -14.22
C LEU A 169 -7.66 -15.76 -15.31
N ALA A 170 -7.97 -17.06 -15.28
CA ALA A 170 -8.76 -17.75 -16.31
C ALA A 170 -10.12 -17.07 -16.58
N SER A 171 -10.82 -16.64 -15.53
CA SER A 171 -12.13 -15.99 -15.64
C SER A 171 -12.09 -14.58 -16.25
N ALA A 172 -10.92 -13.94 -16.27
CA ALA A 172 -10.71 -12.61 -16.86
C ALA A 172 -9.99 -12.67 -18.22
N ALA A 173 -9.76 -13.88 -18.75
CA ALA A 173 -9.11 -14.08 -20.04
C ALA A 173 -9.99 -13.53 -21.19
N PRO A 174 -9.39 -13.03 -22.29
CA PRO A 174 -10.15 -12.57 -23.46
C PRO A 174 -11.12 -13.63 -24.01
N ALA A 175 -10.72 -14.90 -24.01
CA ALA A 175 -11.56 -16.03 -24.43
C ALA A 175 -12.80 -16.24 -23.53
N ALA A 176 -12.74 -15.79 -22.28
CA ALA A 176 -13.85 -15.84 -21.32
C ALA A 176 -14.66 -14.53 -21.29
N GLY A 177 -14.53 -13.64 -22.29
CA GLY A 177 -15.20 -12.34 -22.32
C GLY A 177 -14.47 -11.22 -21.55
N GLY A 178 -13.23 -11.47 -21.14
CA GLY A 178 -12.36 -10.48 -20.52
C GLY A 178 -12.81 -10.00 -19.13
N VAL A 179 -12.25 -8.87 -18.71
CA VAL A 179 -12.49 -8.30 -17.38
C VAL A 179 -13.96 -7.97 -17.16
N LYS A 180 -14.68 -7.44 -18.15
CA LYS A 180 -16.10 -7.11 -17.99
C LYS A 180 -16.92 -8.34 -17.60
N ASN A 181 -16.70 -9.48 -18.27
CA ASN A 181 -17.42 -10.71 -17.98
C ASN A 181 -17.05 -11.28 -16.60
N HIS A 182 -15.78 -11.17 -16.20
CA HIS A 182 -15.35 -11.51 -14.84
C HIS A 182 -16.06 -10.68 -13.77
N LEU A 183 -16.17 -9.36 -13.98
CA LEU A 183 -16.86 -8.47 -13.04
C LEU A 183 -18.34 -8.83 -12.91
N GLN A 184 -19.01 -9.18 -14.01
CA GLN A 184 -20.45 -9.51 -14.01
C GLN A 184 -20.75 -10.87 -13.40
N ASN A 185 -19.97 -11.90 -13.72
CA ASN A 185 -20.35 -13.28 -13.39
C ASN A 185 -19.65 -13.83 -12.15
N VAL A 186 -18.49 -13.26 -11.78
CA VAL A 186 -17.69 -13.75 -10.64
C VAL A 186 -17.69 -12.74 -9.50
N VAL A 187 -17.45 -11.46 -9.80
CA VAL A 187 -17.35 -10.44 -8.74
C VAL A 187 -18.72 -10.03 -8.23
N LEU A 188 -19.64 -9.61 -9.09
CA LEU A 188 -20.98 -9.12 -8.70
C LEU A 188 -21.72 -10.05 -7.71
N PRO A 189 -21.76 -11.39 -7.89
CA PRO A 189 -22.46 -12.27 -6.94
C PRO A 189 -21.82 -12.35 -5.55
N THR A 190 -20.51 -12.08 -5.44
CA THR A 190 -19.78 -12.16 -4.17
C THR A 190 -19.89 -10.87 -3.34
N LEU A 191 -20.33 -9.77 -3.96
CA LEU A 191 -20.54 -8.50 -3.26
C LEU A 191 -21.76 -8.56 -2.33
N PRO A 192 -21.78 -7.75 -1.24
CA PRO A 192 -22.97 -7.53 -0.43
C PRO A 192 -24.17 -7.11 -1.27
N ALA A 193 -25.36 -7.61 -0.94
CA ALA A 193 -26.58 -7.39 -1.74
C ALA A 193 -26.86 -5.90 -2.00
N ALA A 194 -26.65 -5.04 -0.99
CA ALA A 194 -26.84 -3.60 -1.08
C ALA A 194 -25.93 -2.90 -2.11
N VAL A 195 -24.72 -3.43 -2.33
CA VAL A 195 -23.74 -2.83 -3.26
C VAL A 195 -23.98 -3.28 -4.71
N ARG A 196 -24.60 -4.44 -4.92
CA ARG A 196 -24.76 -5.06 -6.25
C ARG A 196 -25.42 -4.15 -7.30
N PRO A 197 -26.48 -3.38 -7.02
CA PRO A 197 -27.12 -2.52 -8.02
C PRO A 197 -26.16 -1.45 -8.57
N SER A 198 -25.50 -0.70 -7.68
CA SER A 198 -24.53 0.33 -8.06
C SER A 198 -23.33 -0.25 -8.82
N PHE A 199 -22.87 -1.44 -8.41
CA PHE A 199 -21.80 -2.16 -9.08
C PHE A 199 -22.19 -2.59 -10.50
N ALA A 200 -23.36 -3.19 -10.67
CA ALA A 200 -23.87 -3.60 -11.97
C ALA A 200 -24.00 -2.40 -12.92
N ALA A 201 -24.49 -1.25 -12.44
CA ALA A 201 -24.55 -0.01 -13.20
C ALA A 201 -23.15 0.49 -13.62
N ALA A 202 -22.17 0.49 -12.71
CA ALA A 202 -20.80 0.88 -13.03
C ALA A 202 -20.14 -0.05 -14.06
N VAL A 203 -20.43 -1.36 -13.99
CA VAL A 203 -19.96 -2.35 -14.98
C VAL A 203 -20.62 -2.16 -16.35
N ALA A 204 -21.91 -1.82 -16.38
CA ALA A 204 -22.62 -1.50 -17.62
C ALA A 204 -22.04 -0.25 -18.29
N ALA A 205 -21.69 0.77 -17.51
CA ALA A 205 -21.06 2.01 -18.00
C ALA A 205 -19.66 1.81 -18.60
N GLY A 206 -18.96 0.72 -18.26
CA GLY A 206 -17.73 0.29 -18.94
C GLY A 206 -16.48 1.13 -18.69
N ARG A 207 -16.49 2.04 -17.71
CA ARG A 207 -15.35 2.92 -17.40
C ARG A 207 -14.40 2.24 -16.40
N PHE A 208 -13.58 1.32 -16.87
CA PHE A 208 -12.60 0.61 -16.04
C PHE A 208 -11.21 1.21 -16.19
N ARG A 209 -10.55 1.52 -15.07
CA ARG A 209 -9.13 1.94 -15.06
C ARG A 209 -8.31 0.88 -14.33
N SER A 210 -7.23 0.41 -14.95
CA SER A 210 -6.33 -0.56 -14.33
C SER A 210 -5.04 0.11 -13.84
N MET A 211 -4.53 -0.31 -12.69
CA MET A 211 -3.18 0.01 -12.23
C MET A 211 -2.42 -1.25 -11.77
N PRO A 212 -1.12 -1.36 -12.05
CA PRO A 212 -0.32 -2.50 -11.62
C PRO A 212 0.00 -2.43 -10.12
N ASN A 213 -0.21 -3.54 -9.42
CA ASN A 213 0.16 -3.71 -8.02
C ASN A 213 1.62 -4.16 -7.97
N SER A 214 2.49 -3.20 -7.69
CA SER A 214 3.94 -3.38 -7.79
C SER A 214 4.59 -3.49 -6.41
N PHE A 215 5.64 -4.30 -6.32
CA PHE A 215 6.53 -4.36 -5.17
C PHE A 215 7.92 -3.87 -5.60
N LEU A 216 8.46 -2.90 -4.88
CA LEU A 216 9.81 -2.37 -5.09
C LEU A 216 10.46 -2.19 -3.71
N PRO A 217 11.39 -3.07 -3.31
CA PRO A 217 12.09 -2.92 -2.04
C PRO A 217 12.96 -1.66 -2.06
N PRO A 218 13.17 -1.03 -0.90
CA PRO A 218 14.01 0.15 -0.82
C PRO A 218 15.49 -0.19 -0.98
N ALA A 219 16.27 0.77 -1.47
CA ALA A 219 17.73 0.65 -1.59
C ALA A 219 18.44 1.87 -1.00
N THR A 220 19.64 1.66 -0.47
CA THR A 220 20.52 2.75 -0.05
C THR A 220 20.91 3.62 -1.25
N GLN A 221 20.70 4.92 -1.13
CA GLN A 221 21.05 5.90 -2.16
C GLN A 221 22.42 6.49 -1.89
N ARG A 222 23.26 6.57 -2.93
CA ARG A 222 24.66 7.02 -2.83
C ARG A 222 25.05 8.08 -3.85
N THR A 223 24.14 8.44 -4.76
CA THR A 223 24.43 9.38 -5.85
C THR A 223 24.56 10.81 -5.31
N PRO A 224 25.75 11.45 -5.45
CA PRO A 224 25.93 12.83 -4.99
C PRO A 224 24.99 13.79 -5.73
N GLY A 225 24.35 14.69 -4.98
CA GLY A 225 23.42 15.69 -5.53
C GLY A 225 22.04 15.15 -5.93
N LEU A 226 21.71 13.89 -5.61
CA LEU A 226 20.43 13.29 -5.99
C LEU A 226 19.79 12.46 -4.87
N ILE A 227 18.48 12.63 -4.68
CA ILE A 227 17.65 11.81 -3.81
C ILE A 227 16.43 11.32 -4.59
N LEU A 228 16.09 10.04 -4.44
CA LEU A 228 14.88 9.42 -4.95
C LEU A 228 13.89 9.24 -3.78
N LEU A 229 12.62 9.61 -3.95
CA LEU A 229 11.59 9.47 -2.91
C LEU A 229 10.25 8.96 -3.45
N GLY A 230 9.38 8.57 -2.51
CA GLY A 230 8.04 8.08 -2.80
C GLY A 230 8.06 6.73 -3.53
N ASP A 231 7.04 6.48 -4.34
CA ASP A 231 6.92 5.23 -5.09
C ASP A 231 8.04 5.07 -6.14
N ALA A 232 8.74 6.14 -6.51
CA ALA A 232 9.94 6.03 -7.35
C ALA A 232 11.06 5.26 -6.64
N MET A 233 11.17 5.40 -5.31
CA MET A 233 12.17 4.73 -4.47
C MET A 233 11.69 3.39 -3.90
N ASN A 234 10.44 3.32 -3.44
CA ASN A 234 9.94 2.16 -2.69
C ASN A 234 8.43 2.00 -2.86
N MET A 235 8.00 0.84 -3.34
CA MET A 235 6.60 0.48 -3.57
C MET A 235 6.21 -0.77 -2.77
N ARG A 236 4.93 -0.85 -2.43
CA ARG A 236 4.29 -1.96 -1.73
C ARG A 236 2.94 -2.23 -2.36
N HIS A 237 2.36 -3.41 -2.11
CA HIS A 237 1.02 -3.70 -2.58
C HIS A 237 0.02 -2.66 -2.05
N PRO A 238 -0.83 -2.05 -2.88
CA PRO A 238 -1.78 -1.01 -2.45
C PRO A 238 -2.96 -1.52 -1.61
N LEU A 239 -2.96 -2.80 -1.21
CA LEU A 239 -4.06 -3.43 -0.46
C LEU A 239 -4.31 -2.72 0.87
N THR A 240 -3.25 -2.26 1.51
CA THR A 240 -3.30 -1.60 2.82
C THR A 240 -3.40 -0.07 2.72
N GLY A 241 -3.34 0.52 1.52
CA GLY A 241 -3.39 1.97 1.33
C GLY A 241 -2.21 2.76 1.93
N GLY A 242 -1.11 2.10 2.33
CA GLY A 242 -0.04 2.74 3.12
C GLY A 242 0.97 3.61 2.34
N GLY A 243 0.86 3.72 1.01
CA GLY A 243 1.85 4.41 0.17
C GLY A 243 2.03 5.89 0.53
N MET A 244 0.93 6.64 0.63
CA MET A 244 0.96 8.06 1.01
C MET A 244 1.47 8.26 2.45
N THR A 245 1.08 7.39 3.39
CA THR A 245 1.57 7.43 4.78
C THR A 245 3.09 7.30 4.85
N VAL A 246 3.67 6.38 4.07
CA VAL A 246 5.14 6.26 3.98
C VAL A 246 5.74 7.48 3.29
N GLY A 247 5.14 7.96 2.20
CA GLY A 247 5.59 9.17 1.51
C GLY A 247 5.68 10.39 2.43
N PHE A 248 4.62 10.69 3.18
CA PHE A 248 4.63 11.79 4.14
C PHE A 248 5.59 11.57 5.31
N SER A 249 5.67 10.34 5.83
CA SER A 249 6.63 10.00 6.90
C SER A 249 8.08 10.18 6.45
N ASP A 250 8.39 9.78 5.20
CA ASP A 250 9.69 9.94 4.58
C ASP A 250 10.02 11.43 4.36
N VAL A 251 9.06 12.25 3.93
CA VAL A 251 9.25 13.71 3.79
C VAL A 251 9.55 14.38 5.13
N VAL A 252 8.78 14.07 6.19
CA VAL A 252 9.02 14.63 7.54
C VAL A 252 10.39 14.21 8.07
N LEU A 253 10.77 12.94 7.89
CA LEU A 253 12.07 12.45 8.31
C LEU A 253 13.20 13.13 7.53
N LEU A 254 13.05 13.26 6.20
CA LEU A 254 14.06 13.87 5.35
C LEU A 254 14.25 15.35 5.66
N ALA A 255 13.15 16.10 5.85
CA ALA A 255 13.19 17.51 6.22
C ALA A 255 13.99 17.72 7.52
N GLY A 256 13.76 16.88 8.54
CA GLY A 256 14.53 16.95 9.78
C GLY A 256 15.99 16.50 9.66
N LEU A 257 16.34 15.69 8.65
CA LEU A 257 17.72 15.24 8.41
C LEU A 257 18.53 16.25 7.59
N LEU A 258 17.89 16.94 6.65
CA LEU A 258 18.48 17.96 5.79
C LEU A 258 18.30 19.39 6.34
N ALA A 259 17.81 19.54 7.57
CA ALA A 259 17.62 20.83 8.19
C ALA A 259 18.95 21.61 8.26
N PRO A 260 18.95 22.95 8.11
CA PRO A 260 20.16 23.77 8.06
C PRO A 260 21.09 23.58 9.27
N GLU A 261 20.55 23.22 10.44
CA GLU A 261 21.34 22.98 11.66
C GLU A 261 22.21 21.72 11.54
N ARG A 262 21.85 20.79 10.66
CA ARG A 262 22.58 19.52 10.43
C ARG A 262 23.34 19.52 9.11
N VAL A 263 22.79 20.17 8.09
CA VAL A 263 23.39 20.31 6.77
C VAL A 263 23.29 21.79 6.36
N PRO A 264 24.24 22.65 6.77
CA PRO A 264 24.18 24.09 6.49
C PRO A 264 24.20 24.44 5.00
N ALA A 265 24.83 23.57 4.20
CA ALA A 265 25.01 23.73 2.75
C ALA A 265 24.69 22.39 2.08
N LEU A 266 23.71 22.37 1.18
CA LEU A 266 23.32 21.17 0.44
C LEU A 266 24.37 20.77 -0.62
N GLU A 267 25.28 21.69 -0.94
CA GLU A 267 26.46 21.49 -1.79
C GLU A 267 27.44 20.49 -1.17
N ASP A 268 27.47 20.37 0.17
CA ASP A 268 28.23 19.32 0.86
C ASP A 268 27.52 17.96 0.67
N THR A 269 27.74 17.37 -0.49
CA THR A 269 27.23 16.03 -0.84
C THR A 269 27.70 14.95 0.13
N GLY A 270 28.84 15.16 0.81
CA GLY A 270 29.32 14.28 1.87
C GLY A 270 28.44 14.34 3.11
N ALA A 271 28.03 15.54 3.55
CA ALA A 271 27.06 15.73 4.61
C ALA A 271 25.69 15.15 4.25
N VAL A 272 25.18 15.47 3.06
CA VAL A 272 23.90 14.90 2.57
C VAL A 272 23.98 13.37 2.55
N GLY A 273 25.07 12.80 2.02
CA GLY A 273 25.29 11.35 1.99
C GLY A 273 25.36 10.71 3.38
N ARG A 274 25.92 11.39 4.40
CA ARG A 274 25.87 10.94 5.80
C ARG A 274 24.43 10.88 6.31
N GLN A 275 23.63 11.92 6.04
CA GLN A 275 22.23 11.96 6.46
C GLN A 275 21.38 10.90 5.75
N MET A 276 21.63 10.63 4.47
CA MET A 276 20.91 9.59 3.72
C MET A 276 21.17 8.17 4.20
N ARG A 277 22.36 7.89 4.78
CA ARG A 277 22.58 6.62 5.51
C ARG A 277 21.70 6.53 6.74
N GLY A 278 21.57 7.62 7.50
CA GLY A 278 20.65 7.71 8.64
C GLY A 278 19.18 7.57 8.23
N PHE A 279 18.79 8.19 7.11
CA PHE A 279 17.46 8.09 6.53
C PHE A 279 17.08 6.63 6.25
N HIS A 280 17.95 5.87 5.59
CA HIS A 280 17.71 4.45 5.27
C HIS A 280 17.39 3.60 6.50
N TRP A 281 18.07 3.83 7.62
CA TRP A 281 17.81 3.08 8.85
C TRP A 281 16.61 3.58 9.63
N ARG A 282 16.45 4.91 9.76
CA ARG A 282 15.36 5.50 10.55
C ARG A 282 13.99 5.25 9.92
N ARG A 283 13.89 5.23 8.59
CA ARG A 283 12.62 4.96 7.90
C ARG A 283 12.09 3.55 8.13
N LYS A 284 12.98 2.56 8.35
CA LYS A 284 12.60 1.14 8.55
C LYS A 284 11.66 0.96 9.73
N ALA A 285 11.77 1.77 10.78
CA ALA A 285 10.87 1.68 11.94
C ALA A 285 9.38 1.80 11.56
N GLY A 286 9.05 2.66 10.58
CA GLY A 286 7.68 2.82 10.08
C GLY A 286 7.40 2.09 8.78
N ALA A 287 8.25 2.31 7.76
CA ALA A 287 8.01 1.82 6.41
C ALA A 287 8.05 0.29 6.32
N ALA A 288 8.93 -0.38 7.08
CA ALA A 288 9.07 -1.83 6.99
C ALA A 288 7.80 -2.55 7.47
N VAL A 289 7.16 -2.06 8.54
CA VAL A 289 5.91 -2.63 9.04
C VAL A 289 4.83 -2.58 7.97
N ILE A 290 4.64 -1.42 7.33
CA ILE A 290 3.64 -1.22 6.28
C ILE A 290 3.97 -2.09 5.05
N ASN A 291 5.24 -2.17 4.66
CA ASN A 291 5.68 -2.95 3.50
C ASN A 291 5.48 -4.45 3.70
N ILE A 292 5.96 -4.98 4.82
CA ILE A 292 5.84 -6.42 5.15
C ILE A 292 4.37 -6.79 5.33
N LEU A 293 3.60 -5.97 6.06
CA LEU A 293 2.17 -6.21 6.27
C LEU A 293 1.40 -6.22 4.95
N ALA A 294 1.65 -5.26 4.05
CA ALA A 294 0.97 -5.19 2.76
C ALA A 294 1.19 -6.45 1.92
N MET A 295 2.43 -6.94 1.87
CA MET A 295 2.76 -8.14 1.10
C MET A 295 2.24 -9.41 1.76
N ALA A 296 2.38 -9.54 3.09
CA ALA A 296 1.91 -10.70 3.83
C ALA A 296 0.38 -10.84 3.77
N LEU A 297 -0.35 -9.74 3.98
CA LEU A 297 -1.82 -9.73 3.86
C LEU A 297 -2.27 -10.00 2.43
N TYR A 298 -1.58 -9.47 1.42
CA TYR A 298 -1.93 -9.79 0.03
C TYR A 298 -1.77 -11.28 -0.27
N SER A 299 -0.63 -11.89 0.06
CA SER A 299 -0.44 -13.34 -0.12
C SER A 299 -1.46 -14.18 0.64
N LEU A 300 -1.93 -13.67 1.79
CA LEU A 300 -2.94 -14.33 2.60
C LEU A 300 -4.36 -14.18 2.04
N PHE A 301 -4.70 -13.00 1.53
CA PHE A 301 -6.03 -12.70 1.03
C PHE A 301 -6.26 -13.15 -0.40
N ALA A 302 -5.21 -13.21 -1.22
CA ALA A 302 -5.22 -13.82 -2.55
C ALA A 302 -4.80 -15.31 -2.50
N ALA A 303 -5.22 -16.03 -1.45
CA ALA A 303 -4.83 -17.42 -1.21
C ALA A 303 -5.21 -18.36 -2.37
N ASP A 304 -4.22 -18.99 -2.97
CA ASP A 304 -4.38 -19.91 -4.10
C ASP A 304 -4.21 -21.40 -3.71
N ASP A 305 -3.64 -21.68 -2.54
CA ASP A 305 -3.46 -23.03 -1.99
C ASP A 305 -4.17 -23.26 -0.64
N ASP A 306 -4.33 -24.53 -0.27
CA ASP A 306 -5.07 -24.95 0.93
C ASP A 306 -4.43 -24.47 2.24
N HIS A 307 -3.11 -24.31 2.30
CA HIS A 307 -2.42 -23.78 3.48
C HIS A 307 -2.68 -22.29 3.62
N LEU A 308 -2.63 -21.53 2.53
CA LEU A 308 -2.97 -20.11 2.52
C LEU A 308 -4.44 -19.88 2.84
N LYS A 309 -5.36 -20.70 2.32
CA LYS A 309 -6.79 -20.65 2.69
C LYS A 309 -7.02 -20.94 4.17
N THR A 310 -6.25 -21.87 4.75
CA THR A 310 -6.29 -22.14 6.19
C THR A 310 -5.84 -20.92 6.99
N LEU A 311 -4.75 -20.27 6.57
CA LEU A 311 -4.28 -19.04 7.21
C LEU A 311 -5.29 -17.88 7.01
N GLN A 312 -5.93 -17.77 5.84
CA GLN A 312 -6.91 -16.73 5.52
C GLN A 312 -8.11 -16.82 6.45
N LEU A 313 -8.67 -18.03 6.61
CA LEU A 313 -9.73 -18.32 7.58
C LEU A 313 -9.26 -18.03 9.00
N GLY A 314 -8.07 -18.48 9.37
CA GLY A 314 -7.50 -18.23 10.70
C GLY A 314 -7.36 -16.74 11.01
N CYS A 315 -6.94 -15.93 10.04
CA CYS A 315 -6.84 -14.48 10.18
C CYS A 315 -8.21 -13.83 10.39
N PHE A 316 -9.21 -14.22 9.59
CA PHE A 316 -10.58 -13.74 9.78
C PHE A 316 -11.13 -14.09 11.17
N ARG A 317 -11.00 -15.36 11.59
CA ARG A 317 -11.44 -15.80 12.94
C ARG A 317 -10.64 -15.14 14.05
N TYR A 318 -9.36 -14.83 13.82
CA TYR A 318 -8.52 -14.12 14.78
C TYR A 318 -9.06 -12.70 15.06
N PHE A 319 -9.53 -11.99 14.02
CA PHE A 319 -10.18 -10.69 14.21
C PHE A 319 -11.48 -10.79 15.02
N GLN A 320 -12.20 -11.90 14.93
CA GLN A 320 -13.43 -12.09 15.73
C GLN A 320 -13.16 -12.28 17.23
N LEU A 321 -11.91 -12.55 17.64
CA LEU A 321 -11.56 -12.62 19.06
C LEU A 321 -11.59 -11.25 19.75
N GLY A 322 -11.52 -10.15 19.00
CA GLY A 322 -11.54 -8.79 19.55
C GLY A 322 -10.29 -8.43 20.38
N GLY A 323 -10.36 -7.28 21.06
CA GLY A 323 -9.28 -6.76 21.89
C GLY A 323 -7.96 -6.59 21.12
N ALA A 324 -6.85 -7.04 21.70
CA ALA A 324 -5.52 -6.96 21.09
C ALA A 324 -5.43 -7.69 19.74
N CYS A 325 -6.27 -8.69 19.48
CA CYS A 325 -6.31 -9.40 18.20
C CYS A 325 -6.85 -8.54 17.04
N VAL A 326 -7.45 -7.38 17.36
CA VAL A 326 -7.97 -6.40 16.40
C VAL A 326 -7.19 -5.09 16.50
N ASP A 327 -7.05 -4.54 17.71
CA ASP A 327 -6.49 -3.20 17.95
C ASP A 327 -5.03 -3.08 17.50
N GLU A 328 -4.21 -4.10 17.74
CA GLU A 328 -2.80 -4.07 17.34
C GLU A 328 -2.62 -4.27 15.82
N PRO A 329 -3.25 -5.28 15.16
CA PRO A 329 -3.21 -5.40 13.69
C PRO A 329 -3.74 -4.18 12.93
N VAL A 330 -4.85 -3.59 13.38
CA VAL A 330 -5.38 -2.37 12.74
C VAL A 330 -4.51 -1.14 13.03
N GLY A 331 -3.84 -1.10 14.19
CA GLY A 331 -2.81 -0.12 14.49
C GLY A 331 -1.59 -0.22 13.58
N LEU A 332 -1.15 -1.43 13.22
CA LEU A 332 -0.09 -1.65 12.22
C LEU A 332 -0.56 -1.20 10.83
N LEU A 333 -1.80 -1.55 10.46
CA LEU A 333 -2.40 -1.19 9.17
C LEU A 333 -2.52 0.33 9.01
N GLY A 334 -2.96 1.03 10.06
CA GLY A 334 -3.07 2.49 10.09
C GLY A 334 -1.72 3.22 10.22
N GLY A 335 -0.59 2.52 10.33
CA GLY A 335 0.73 3.15 10.53
C GLY A 335 0.92 3.85 11.88
N ILE A 336 0.03 3.56 12.84
CA ILE A 336 0.02 4.08 14.22
C ILE A 336 1.03 3.28 15.05
N VAL A 337 0.95 1.95 14.97
CA VAL A 337 1.89 1.04 15.62
C VAL A 337 3.05 0.78 14.65
N ARG A 338 4.26 1.18 15.06
CA ARG A 338 5.49 1.10 14.25
C ARG A 338 6.50 0.13 14.85
N ARG A 339 6.02 -1.03 15.30
CA ARG A 339 6.82 -2.04 16.02
C ARG A 339 6.86 -3.35 15.21
N PRO A 340 7.97 -3.67 14.53
CA PRO A 340 8.08 -4.90 13.73
C PRO A 340 7.83 -6.20 14.51
N PHE A 341 8.17 -6.23 15.81
CA PHE A 341 7.93 -7.39 16.66
C PHE A 341 6.43 -7.68 16.85
N VAL A 342 5.59 -6.64 16.93
CA VAL A 342 4.13 -6.80 17.05
C VAL A 342 3.56 -7.46 15.79
N LEU A 343 4.03 -7.04 14.61
CA LEU A 343 3.69 -7.69 13.35
C LEU A 343 4.08 -9.18 13.35
N PHE A 344 5.31 -9.50 13.76
CA PHE A 344 5.79 -10.88 13.85
C PHE A 344 4.92 -11.71 14.81
N TYR A 345 4.66 -11.19 16.01
CA TYR A 345 3.83 -11.85 17.02
C TYR A 345 2.45 -12.20 16.46
N HIS A 346 1.71 -11.21 15.92
CA HIS A 346 0.36 -11.47 15.40
C HIS A 346 0.36 -12.40 14.20
N PHE A 347 1.34 -12.29 13.31
CA PHE A 347 1.42 -13.17 12.14
C PHE A 347 1.55 -14.65 12.55
N PHE A 348 2.43 -14.96 13.51
CA PHE A 348 2.58 -16.33 14.00
C PHE A 348 1.44 -16.75 14.94
N ALA A 349 0.85 -15.82 15.70
CA ALA A 349 -0.36 -16.10 16.48
C ALA A 349 -1.53 -16.52 15.58
N VAL A 350 -1.74 -15.82 14.46
CA VAL A 350 -2.71 -16.20 13.42
C VAL A 350 -2.40 -17.57 12.86
N ALA A 351 -1.13 -17.88 12.57
CA ALA A 351 -0.74 -19.18 12.03
C ALA A 351 -1.04 -20.33 13.01
N LEU A 352 -0.68 -20.17 14.29
CA LEU A 352 -0.98 -21.15 15.34
C LEU A 352 -2.49 -21.29 15.58
N TYR A 353 -3.22 -20.17 15.56
CA TYR A 353 -4.67 -20.17 15.71
C TYR A 353 -5.38 -20.86 14.53
N ALA A 354 -4.90 -20.64 13.30
CA ALA A 354 -5.39 -21.34 12.12
C ALA A 354 -5.21 -22.86 12.23
N ILE A 355 -4.04 -23.31 12.71
CA ILE A 355 -3.75 -24.72 12.95
C ILE A 355 -4.68 -25.28 14.03
N TRP A 356 -4.87 -24.56 15.12
CA TRP A 356 -5.80 -24.94 16.19
C TRP A 356 -7.24 -25.12 15.67
N LEU A 357 -7.75 -24.16 14.91
CA LEU A 357 -9.08 -24.26 14.28
C LEU A 357 -9.18 -25.49 13.35
N ARG A 358 -8.10 -25.77 12.60
CA ARG A 358 -8.05 -26.94 11.71
C ARG A 358 -8.08 -28.25 12.50
N ILE A 359 -7.40 -28.33 13.64
CA ILE A 359 -7.41 -29.49 14.54
C ILE A 359 -8.81 -29.72 15.11
N LEU A 360 -9.50 -28.64 15.53
CA LEU A 360 -10.86 -28.73 16.06
C LEU A 360 -11.87 -29.20 15.02
N ALA A 361 -11.75 -28.73 13.77
CA ALA A 361 -12.63 -29.12 12.68
C ALA A 361 -12.33 -30.52 12.10
N ALA A 362 -11.17 -31.10 12.39
CA ALA A 362 -10.78 -32.40 11.84
C ALA A 362 -11.44 -33.58 12.58
N PRO A 363 -11.87 -34.63 11.86
CA PRO A 363 -12.30 -35.89 12.48
C PRO A 363 -11.22 -36.46 13.39
N LEU A 364 -11.60 -37.15 14.46
CA LEU A 364 -10.67 -37.64 15.50
C LEU A 364 -9.48 -38.42 14.93
N VAL A 365 -9.74 -39.26 13.91
CA VAL A 365 -8.74 -40.09 13.22
C VAL A 365 -7.72 -39.25 12.44
N LYS A 366 -8.10 -38.07 11.94
CA LYS A 366 -7.22 -37.18 11.17
C LYS A 366 -6.47 -36.17 12.04
N LYS A 367 -6.82 -35.99 13.31
CA LYS A 367 -6.17 -35.04 14.21
C LYS A 367 -4.66 -35.25 14.33
N PRO A 368 -4.12 -36.48 14.51
CA PRO A 368 -2.68 -36.69 14.55
C PRO A 368 -1.98 -36.23 13.27
N TRP A 369 -2.58 -36.47 12.10
CA TRP A 369 -2.04 -36.02 10.82
C TRP A 369 -2.08 -34.49 10.66
N VAL A 370 -3.15 -33.83 11.10
CA VAL A 370 -3.23 -32.37 11.10
C VAL A 370 -2.14 -31.78 12.01
N VAL A 371 -1.93 -32.33 13.19
CA VAL A 371 -0.92 -31.86 14.15
C VAL A 371 0.50 -32.10 13.65
N LEU A 372 0.81 -33.31 13.17
CA LEU A 372 2.18 -33.73 12.85
C LEU A 372 2.63 -33.34 11.44
N VAL A 373 1.69 -33.16 10.50
CA VAL A 373 2.01 -32.91 9.08
C VAL A 373 1.48 -31.56 8.62
N GLN A 374 0.16 -31.33 8.70
CA GLN A 374 -0.41 -30.09 8.17
C GLN A 374 0.02 -28.85 8.97
N GLY A 375 0.08 -28.94 10.30
CA GLY A 375 0.46 -27.84 11.18
C GLY A 375 1.87 -27.31 10.86
N PRO A 376 2.91 -28.16 10.89
CA PRO A 376 4.25 -27.78 10.46
C PRO A 376 4.30 -27.25 9.04
N ALA A 377 3.56 -27.84 8.09
CA ALA A 377 3.50 -27.35 6.72
C ALA A 377 2.92 -25.92 6.63
N VAL A 378 1.85 -25.62 7.39
CA VAL A 378 1.27 -24.27 7.50
C VAL A 378 2.28 -23.28 8.09
N LEU A 379 3.02 -23.67 9.14
CA LEU A 379 4.06 -22.80 9.72
C LEU A 379 5.20 -22.55 8.74
N VAL A 380 5.66 -23.57 8.03
CA VAL A 380 6.69 -23.42 6.99
C VAL A 380 6.19 -22.51 5.88
N LYS A 381 4.94 -22.64 5.44
CA LYS A 381 4.34 -21.76 4.44
C LYS A 381 4.27 -20.32 4.96
N ALA A 382 3.81 -20.11 6.19
CA ALA A 382 3.77 -18.79 6.83
C ALA A 382 5.18 -18.14 6.87
N ALA A 383 6.20 -18.89 7.30
CA ALA A 383 7.58 -18.43 7.32
C ALA A 383 8.11 -18.09 5.92
N ARG A 384 7.76 -18.87 4.89
CA ARG A 384 8.12 -18.61 3.49
C ARG A 384 7.42 -17.37 2.92
N VAL A 385 6.23 -17.03 3.41
CA VAL A 385 5.52 -15.81 3.01
C VAL A 385 6.19 -14.58 3.63
N ILE A 386 6.39 -14.55 4.95
CA ILE A 386 6.87 -13.33 5.63
C ILE A 386 8.40 -13.15 5.55
N GLY A 387 9.16 -14.25 5.58
CA GLY A 387 10.62 -14.24 5.68
C GLY A 387 11.33 -13.43 4.60
N PRO A 388 11.03 -13.64 3.30
CA PRO A 388 11.66 -12.87 2.22
C PRO A 388 11.47 -11.36 2.36
N TYR A 389 10.28 -10.92 2.80
CA TYR A 389 9.98 -9.49 2.96
C TYR A 389 10.71 -8.89 4.15
N MET A 390 10.77 -9.60 5.28
CA MET A 390 11.57 -9.18 6.44
C MET A 390 13.04 -9.01 6.06
N VAL A 391 13.60 -9.97 5.32
CA VAL A 391 14.99 -9.89 4.84
C VAL A 391 15.17 -8.71 3.89
N SER A 392 14.21 -8.45 2.99
CA SER A 392 14.30 -7.34 2.04
C SER A 392 14.33 -5.96 2.72
N GLU A 393 13.65 -5.80 3.84
CA GLU A 393 13.64 -4.54 4.60
C GLU A 393 14.89 -4.36 5.49
N VAL A 394 15.54 -5.44 5.90
CA VAL A 394 16.76 -5.39 6.73
C VAL A 394 18.03 -5.19 5.88
N ARG A 395 18.00 -5.54 4.59
CA ARG A 395 19.13 -5.34 3.67
C ARG A 395 19.54 -3.86 3.55
N VAL A 396 20.83 -3.65 3.33
CA VAL A 396 21.49 -2.34 3.15
C VAL A 396 21.48 -1.96 1.69
#